data_AF-D6CTV8-F1
#
_entry.id   AF-D6CTV8-F1
#
_cell.length_a   1.000
_cell.length_b   1.000
_cell.length_c   1.000
_cell.angle_alpha   90.00
_cell.angle_beta   90.00
_cell.angle_gamma   90.00
#
_symmetry.space_group_name_H-M   'P 1'
#
loop_
_entity.id
_entity.type
_entity.pdbx_description
1 polymer ?
#
loop_
_entity_poly.entity_id
_entity_poly.type
_entity_poly.pdbx_seq_one_letter_code
_entity_poly.pdbx_strand_id
1 'polypeptide(L)'
;MDAWDIIQKLDGPRLSIPTALVAACGDLQIAAFLQQAAFLSATCRSTDGWFFLPQSGAPAAAPNDERGSLFQKLGSWQHMLQLGPDAQVAVRRKLRGMGLLEEKLKGIPAKLHYRVDPQKYLLFLCGDAGSKFPVIPETCFPEEPKQASWKTRDYVSNERNKGKEQIRTGLAAEPVDNQDPEPQGTPGDELEAIKDALNLSSGQLGKLAGICKGQNCKLQDAHRSLAPHIKSKGLQGQQAFLYFKKCLLQNPGRDWTWEARRNVELEAQAEQATQADKARQRFIDRLAQAGDEGIAVRNGGRIFQAPPEENPEVFLTYQKPDGTSFLSRIIDFLNAFPEFLED
;
A
#
# COMPACT_ATOMS: atom_id res chain seq x y z
N MET A 1 7.49 -34.05 -14.68
CA MET A 1 8.19 -33.19 -13.70
C MET A 1 7.13 -32.75 -12.71
N ASP A 2 7.33 -32.95 -11.39
CA ASP A 2 6.34 -32.55 -10.38
C ASP A 2 6.28 -31.01 -10.30
N ALA A 3 5.14 -30.45 -9.91
CA ALA A 3 4.92 -29.01 -9.79
C ALA A 3 5.93 -28.36 -8.82
N TRP A 4 6.29 -29.06 -7.74
CA TRP A 4 7.33 -28.63 -6.80
C TRP A 4 8.71 -28.51 -7.46
N ASP A 5 9.09 -29.45 -8.32
CA ASP A 5 10.39 -29.46 -8.99
C ASP A 5 10.49 -28.30 -10.00
N ILE A 6 9.36 -27.94 -10.63
CA ILE A 6 9.28 -26.80 -11.54
C ILE A 6 9.52 -25.50 -10.78
N ILE A 7 8.85 -25.29 -9.63
CA ILE A 7 8.99 -24.08 -8.81
C ILE A 7 10.44 -23.92 -8.32
N GLN A 8 11.06 -24.99 -7.82
CA GLN A 8 12.46 -24.92 -7.37
C GLN A 8 13.43 -24.50 -8.48
N LYS A 9 13.19 -24.94 -9.72
CA LYS A 9 14.02 -24.59 -10.88
C LYS A 9 13.73 -23.20 -11.42
N LEU A 10 12.47 -22.78 -11.39
CA LEU A 10 12.01 -21.51 -11.93
C LEU A 10 12.42 -20.34 -11.02
N ASP A 11 12.12 -20.46 -9.73
CA ASP A 11 12.31 -19.36 -8.78
C ASP A 11 13.67 -19.45 -8.10
N GLY A 12 14.10 -20.65 -7.71
CA GLY A 12 15.40 -20.88 -7.08
C GLY A 12 15.66 -20.00 -5.84
N PRO A 13 16.91 -19.98 -5.33
CA PRO A 13 17.28 -19.17 -4.16
C PRO A 13 17.53 -17.69 -4.49
N ARG A 14 17.28 -17.26 -5.73
CA ARG A 14 17.51 -15.87 -6.17
C ARG A 14 16.18 -15.16 -6.34
N LEU A 15 16.12 -13.90 -5.92
CA LEU A 15 14.92 -13.07 -6.10
C LEU A 15 14.89 -12.51 -7.53
N SER A 16 14.50 -13.31 -8.52
CA SER A 16 14.23 -12.85 -9.88
C SER A 16 12.73 -12.81 -10.14
N ILE A 17 12.11 -11.64 -9.93
CA ILE A 17 10.65 -11.49 -10.02
C ILE A 17 10.26 -11.26 -11.49
N PRO A 18 9.50 -12.17 -12.13
CA PRO A 18 9.00 -11.95 -13.48
C PRO A 18 8.08 -10.72 -13.52
N THR A 19 8.22 -9.86 -14.53
CA THR A 19 7.34 -8.69 -14.70
C THR A 19 5.86 -9.08 -14.84
N ALA A 20 5.58 -10.24 -15.46
CA ALA A 20 4.24 -10.81 -15.53
C ALA A 20 3.64 -11.09 -14.13
N LEU A 21 4.45 -11.55 -13.18
CA LEU A 21 4.01 -11.78 -11.81
C LEU A 21 3.66 -10.46 -11.11
N VAL A 22 4.47 -9.42 -11.32
CA VAL A 22 4.21 -8.06 -10.81
C VAL A 22 2.90 -7.52 -11.39
N ALA A 23 2.69 -7.65 -12.69
CA ALA A 23 1.46 -7.22 -13.36
C ALA A 23 0.23 -7.97 -12.83
N ALA A 24 0.32 -9.29 -12.65
CA ALA A 24 -0.78 -10.12 -12.15
C ALA A 24 -1.10 -9.83 -10.66
N CYS A 25 -0.08 -9.55 -9.84
CA CYS A 25 -0.28 -9.16 -8.45
C CYS A 25 -0.67 -7.68 -8.29
N GLY A 26 -0.40 -6.85 -9.29
CA GLY A 26 -0.57 -5.39 -9.27
C GLY A 26 0.34 -4.66 -8.28
N ASP A 27 1.35 -5.34 -7.74
CA ASP A 27 2.25 -4.82 -6.71
C ASP A 27 3.53 -5.67 -6.63
N LEU A 28 4.69 -5.01 -6.59
CA LEU A 28 6.00 -5.66 -6.56
C LEU A 28 6.26 -6.41 -5.24
N GLN A 29 5.83 -5.86 -4.11
CA GLN A 29 6.03 -6.48 -2.79
C GLN A 29 5.21 -7.76 -2.67
N ILE A 30 3.99 -7.76 -3.21
CA ILE A 30 3.14 -8.95 -3.25
C ILE A 30 3.76 -10.03 -4.13
N ALA A 31 4.24 -9.66 -5.32
CA ALA A 31 4.92 -10.57 -6.23
C ALA A 31 6.18 -11.17 -5.60
N ALA A 32 7.01 -10.34 -4.96
CA ALA A 32 8.21 -10.75 -4.25
C ALA A 32 7.89 -11.75 -3.13
N PHE A 33 6.89 -11.43 -2.29
CA PHE A 33 6.47 -12.28 -1.19
C PHE A 33 5.95 -13.63 -1.69
N LEU A 34 5.07 -13.61 -2.70
CA LEU A 34 4.48 -14.82 -3.26
C LEU A 34 5.54 -15.74 -3.86
N GLN A 35 6.46 -15.19 -4.67
CA GLN A 35 7.52 -15.97 -5.29
C GLN A 35 8.43 -16.63 -4.23
N GLN A 36 8.86 -15.87 -3.22
CA GLN A 36 9.68 -16.43 -2.15
C GLN A 36 8.92 -17.47 -1.33
N ALA A 37 7.63 -17.23 -1.05
CA ALA A 37 6.80 -18.21 -0.36
C ALA A 37 6.62 -19.50 -1.19
N ALA A 38 6.47 -19.39 -2.51
CA ALA A 38 6.38 -20.54 -3.41
C ALA A 38 7.66 -21.37 -3.39
N PHE A 39 8.82 -20.70 -3.52
CA PHE A 39 10.13 -21.36 -3.41
C PHE A 39 10.29 -22.06 -2.05
N LEU A 40 10.02 -21.37 -0.94
CA LEU A 40 10.15 -21.94 0.39
C LEU A 40 9.21 -23.13 0.63
N SER A 41 7.96 -23.05 0.17
CA SER A 41 7.06 -24.20 0.16
C SER A 41 7.63 -25.35 -0.65
N ALA A 42 8.21 -25.10 -1.82
CA ALA A 42 8.84 -26.15 -2.63
C ALA A 42 10.05 -26.78 -1.94
N THR A 43 10.85 -26.02 -1.17
CA THR A 43 11.94 -26.59 -0.36
C THR A 43 11.45 -27.45 0.80
N CYS A 44 10.22 -27.23 1.26
CA CYS A 44 9.57 -27.95 2.35
C CYS A 44 8.62 -29.07 1.87
N ARG A 45 8.90 -29.70 0.73
CA ARG A 45 8.08 -30.79 0.16
C ARG A 45 7.84 -31.94 1.16
N SER A 46 8.81 -32.26 2.00
CA SER A 46 8.68 -33.31 3.04
C SER A 46 7.61 -33.01 4.09
N THR A 47 7.24 -31.73 4.26
CA THR A 47 6.20 -31.26 5.19
C THR A 47 4.99 -30.72 4.45
N ASP A 48 4.68 -31.29 3.27
CA ASP A 48 3.56 -30.88 2.43
C ASP A 48 3.60 -29.37 2.09
N GLY A 49 4.81 -28.84 1.92
CA GLY A 49 5.06 -27.44 1.60
C GLY A 49 4.80 -26.44 2.73
N TRP A 50 4.47 -26.91 3.93
CA TRP A 50 4.35 -26.04 5.10
C TRP A 50 5.72 -25.65 5.63
N PHE A 51 5.96 -24.35 5.75
CA PHE A 51 7.20 -23.80 6.30
C PHE A 51 6.93 -22.70 7.33
N PHE A 52 7.94 -22.38 8.13
CA PHE A 52 7.91 -21.27 9.08
C PHE A 52 9.03 -20.29 8.73
N LEU A 53 8.68 -19.01 8.60
CA LEU A 53 9.64 -17.92 8.57
C LEU A 53 9.12 -16.81 9.52
N PRO A 54 9.92 -16.36 10.49
CA PRO A 54 9.55 -15.26 11.38
C PRO A 54 9.11 -14.01 10.61
N GLN A 55 8.18 -13.24 11.19
CA GLN A 55 7.78 -11.95 10.61
C GLN A 55 8.89 -10.90 10.74
N SER A 56 9.59 -10.89 11.88
CA SER A 56 10.68 -9.97 12.20
C SER A 56 11.85 -10.72 12.84
N GLY A 57 13.02 -10.07 12.87
CA GLY A 57 14.25 -10.60 13.41
C GLY A 57 15.38 -10.62 12.39
N ALA A 58 16.60 -10.41 12.86
CA ALA A 58 17.79 -10.61 12.05
C ALA A 58 18.00 -12.12 11.80
N PRO A 59 18.72 -12.50 10.72
CA PRO A 59 19.22 -13.85 10.59
C PRO A 59 20.00 -14.21 11.85
N ALA A 60 19.80 -15.43 12.34
CA ALA A 60 20.59 -15.90 13.47
C ALA A 60 22.05 -15.77 13.08
N ALA A 61 22.85 -15.09 13.92
CA ALA A 61 24.29 -15.02 13.72
C ALA A 61 24.81 -16.47 13.66
N ALA A 62 25.05 -16.96 12.45
CA ALA A 62 25.59 -18.29 12.28
C ALA A 62 26.97 -18.27 12.96
N PRO A 63 27.26 -19.17 13.91
CA PRO A 63 28.57 -19.26 14.51
C PRO A 63 29.56 -19.77 13.44
N ASN A 64 30.11 -18.90 12.59
CA ASN A 64 31.12 -19.17 11.54
C ASN A 64 30.87 -20.38 10.60
N ASP A 65 29.74 -21.06 10.71
CA ASP A 65 29.45 -22.27 9.98
C ASP A 65 28.62 -21.89 8.75
N GLU A 66 29.24 -21.96 7.57
CA GLU A 66 28.58 -21.78 6.27
C GLU A 66 27.42 -22.78 6.04
N ARG A 67 27.24 -23.75 6.95
CA ARG A 67 26.27 -24.85 6.94
C ARG A 67 24.91 -24.53 7.59
N GLY A 68 24.66 -23.30 8.03
CA GLY A 68 23.35 -22.91 8.58
C GLY A 68 22.18 -23.28 7.64
N SER A 69 21.02 -23.63 8.22
CA SER A 69 19.84 -23.99 7.43
C SER A 69 19.39 -22.81 6.56
N LEU A 70 18.75 -23.09 5.42
CA LEU A 70 18.23 -22.06 4.52
C LEU A 70 17.41 -20.99 5.29
N PHE A 71 16.52 -21.44 6.18
CA PHE A 71 15.67 -20.56 6.99
C PHE A 71 16.46 -19.68 7.97
N GLN A 72 17.55 -20.19 8.55
CA GLN A 72 18.43 -19.38 9.42
C GLN A 72 19.14 -18.28 8.64
N LYS A 73 19.60 -18.59 7.42
CA LYS A 73 20.26 -17.62 6.53
C LYS A 73 19.31 -16.53 6.06
N LEU A 74 18.04 -16.87 5.80
CA LEU A 74 17.01 -15.90 5.39
C LEU A 74 16.54 -15.02 6.56
N GLY A 75 16.56 -15.53 7.79
CA GLY A 75 16.18 -14.80 8.98
C GLY A 75 14.66 -14.61 9.10
N SER A 76 14.13 -13.50 8.62
CA SER A 76 12.71 -13.14 8.72
C SER A 76 12.18 -12.52 7.44
N TRP A 77 10.86 -12.46 7.28
CA TRP A 77 10.22 -11.74 6.17
C TRP A 77 10.66 -10.28 6.10
N GLN A 78 10.74 -9.60 7.25
CA GLN A 78 11.22 -8.22 7.30
C GLN A 78 12.67 -8.10 6.85
N HIS A 79 13.54 -9.02 7.26
CA HIS A 79 14.95 -8.96 6.86
C HIS A 79 15.12 -9.28 5.36
N MET A 80 14.46 -10.33 4.89
CA MET A 80 14.60 -10.84 3.53
C MET A 80 14.01 -9.88 2.48
N LEU A 81 12.84 -9.30 2.75
CA LEU A 81 12.10 -8.48 1.78
C LEU A 81 12.00 -7.00 2.16
N GLN A 82 12.55 -6.59 3.30
CA GLN A 82 12.42 -5.22 3.83
C GLN A 82 10.95 -4.80 4.02
N LEU A 83 10.06 -5.75 4.27
CA LEU A 83 8.63 -5.50 4.51
C LEU A 83 8.35 -5.31 6.01
N GLY A 84 7.82 -4.15 6.38
CA GLY A 84 7.33 -3.89 7.73
C GLY A 84 6.14 -4.77 8.11
N PRO A 85 5.83 -4.94 9.42
CA PRO A 85 4.76 -5.82 9.89
C PRO A 85 3.39 -5.55 9.24
N ASP A 86 3.01 -4.28 9.09
CA ASP A 86 1.73 -3.89 8.50
C ASP A 86 1.66 -4.22 7.00
N ALA A 87 2.76 -3.98 6.28
CA ALA A 87 2.89 -4.35 4.86
C ALA A 87 2.77 -5.87 4.69
N GLN A 88 3.42 -6.65 5.56
CA GLN A 88 3.28 -8.11 5.53
C GLN A 88 1.82 -8.54 5.76
N VAL A 89 1.09 -7.92 6.70
CA VAL A 89 -0.34 -8.22 6.92
C VAL A 89 -1.17 -7.91 5.67
N ALA A 90 -0.93 -6.77 5.02
CA ALA A 90 -1.64 -6.37 3.80
C ALA A 90 -1.37 -7.34 2.64
N VAL A 91 -0.10 -7.69 2.40
CA VAL A 91 0.34 -8.65 1.38
C VAL A 91 -0.32 -10.01 1.61
N ARG A 92 -0.24 -10.55 2.83
CA ARG A 92 -0.81 -11.85 3.17
C ARG A 92 -2.32 -11.87 3.06
N ARG A 93 -3.01 -10.80 3.46
CA ARG A 93 -4.46 -10.66 3.26
C ARG A 93 -4.82 -10.74 1.77
N LYS A 94 -4.09 -10.05 0.90
CA LYS A 94 -4.34 -10.06 -0.54
C LYS A 94 -4.07 -11.44 -1.15
N LEU A 95 -2.95 -12.08 -0.83
CA LEU A 95 -2.61 -13.41 -1.35
C LEU A 95 -3.57 -14.51 -0.87
N ARG A 96 -4.06 -14.43 0.37
CA ARG A 96 -5.14 -15.30 0.86
C ARG A 96 -6.44 -15.08 0.11
N GLY A 97 -6.80 -13.82 -0.16
CA GLY A 97 -7.97 -13.48 -0.96
C GLY A 97 -7.90 -14.02 -2.39
N MET A 98 -6.69 -14.16 -2.94
CA MET A 98 -6.43 -14.80 -4.25
C MET A 98 -6.39 -16.34 -4.17
N GLY A 99 -6.43 -16.94 -2.98
CA GLY A 99 -6.31 -18.39 -2.80
C GLY A 99 -4.91 -18.96 -3.06
N LEU A 100 -3.88 -18.09 -3.14
CA LEU A 100 -2.50 -18.47 -3.46
C LEU A 100 -1.65 -18.74 -2.22
N LEU A 101 -2.01 -18.16 -1.08
CA LEU A 101 -1.33 -18.36 0.19
C LEU A 101 -2.27 -18.98 1.21
N GLU A 102 -1.79 -20.00 1.91
CA GLU A 102 -2.43 -20.62 3.04
C GLU A 102 -1.64 -20.35 4.31
N GLU A 103 -2.35 -20.14 5.42
CA GLU A 103 -1.77 -19.82 6.72
C GLU A 103 -2.31 -20.79 7.79
N LYS A 104 -1.45 -21.28 8.69
CA LYS A 104 -1.87 -22.13 9.80
C LYS A 104 -0.98 -21.95 11.02
N LEU A 105 -1.58 -21.83 12.21
CA LEU A 105 -0.84 -21.86 13.47
C LEU A 105 -0.48 -23.32 13.83
N LYS A 106 0.79 -23.60 14.11
CA LYS A 106 1.27 -24.91 14.60
C LYS A 106 2.32 -24.75 15.71
N GLY A 107 2.43 -25.74 16.58
CA GLY A 107 3.45 -25.82 17.64
C GLY A 107 3.07 -25.15 18.96
N ILE A 108 3.97 -25.24 19.95
CA ILE A 108 3.87 -24.61 21.27
C ILE A 108 5.23 -23.93 21.56
N PRO A 109 5.31 -22.58 21.65
CA PRO A 109 4.23 -21.62 21.39
C PRO A 109 3.76 -21.69 19.93
N ALA A 110 2.50 -21.30 19.69
CA ALA A 110 1.90 -21.34 18.35
C ALA A 110 2.62 -20.39 17.39
N LYS A 111 3.11 -20.92 16.26
CA LYS A 111 3.81 -20.17 15.22
C LYS A 111 3.04 -20.22 13.91
N LEU A 112 3.03 -19.09 13.19
CA LEU A 112 2.36 -18.96 11.90
C LEU A 112 3.17 -19.63 10.80
N HIS A 113 2.65 -20.74 10.27
CA HIS A 113 3.21 -21.43 9.12
C HIS A 113 2.50 -21.00 7.84
N TYR A 114 3.24 -21.06 6.74
CA TYR A 114 2.81 -20.67 5.41
C TYR A 114 2.87 -21.86 4.46
N ARG A 115 1.97 -21.89 3.49
CA ARG A 115 2.02 -22.80 2.35
C ARG A 115 1.51 -22.10 1.09
N VAL A 116 2.22 -22.27 -0.02
CA VAL A 116 1.72 -21.96 -1.36
C VAL A 116 1.40 -23.27 -2.06
N ASP A 117 0.18 -23.40 -2.56
CA ASP A 117 -0.21 -24.57 -3.35
C ASP A 117 0.48 -24.51 -4.72
N PRO A 118 1.29 -25.51 -5.09
CA PRO A 118 2.11 -25.45 -6.30
C PRO A 118 1.27 -25.50 -7.57
N GLN A 119 0.13 -26.19 -7.56
CA GLN A 119 -0.76 -26.27 -8.72
C GLN A 119 -1.47 -24.94 -8.94
N LYS A 120 -2.01 -24.34 -7.87
CA LYS A 120 -2.64 -23.01 -7.94
C LYS A 120 -1.65 -21.94 -8.38
N TYR A 121 -0.41 -22.01 -7.90
CA TYR A 121 0.65 -21.08 -8.28
C TYR A 121 1.02 -21.19 -9.76
N LEU A 122 1.23 -22.41 -10.29
CA LEU A 122 1.53 -22.60 -11.71
C LEU A 122 0.36 -22.18 -12.62
N LEU A 123 -0.89 -22.52 -12.26
CA LEU A 123 -2.07 -22.06 -12.98
C LEU A 123 -2.15 -20.53 -13.03
N PHE A 124 -1.83 -19.87 -11.91
CA PHE A 124 -1.77 -18.42 -11.83
C PHE A 124 -0.68 -17.82 -12.74
N LEU A 125 0.52 -18.42 -12.79
CA LEU A 125 1.60 -17.98 -13.68
C LEU A 125 1.27 -18.13 -15.16
N CYS A 126 0.46 -19.13 -15.54
CA CYS A 126 0.02 -19.34 -16.91
C CYS A 126 -1.03 -18.32 -17.40
N GLY A 127 -1.42 -17.34 -16.57
CA GLY A 127 -2.39 -16.32 -16.95
C GLY A 127 -3.86 -16.75 -16.80
N ASP A 128 -4.13 -17.92 -16.23
CA ASP A 128 -5.49 -18.44 -15.99
C ASP A 128 -6.11 -17.84 -14.71
N ALA A 129 -5.71 -16.62 -14.35
CA ALA A 129 -6.22 -15.86 -13.20
C ALA A 129 -7.72 -15.48 -13.35
N GLY A 130 -8.33 -15.74 -14.52
CA GLY A 130 -9.73 -15.49 -14.83
C GLY A 130 -10.71 -16.52 -14.24
N SER A 131 -10.25 -17.71 -13.82
CA SER A 131 -11.09 -18.59 -13.01
C SER A 131 -11.13 -18.03 -11.59
N LYS A 132 -12.26 -17.44 -11.18
CA LYS A 132 -12.51 -17.06 -9.78
C LYS A 132 -12.17 -18.26 -8.90
N PHE A 133 -11.00 -18.23 -8.25
CA PHE A 133 -10.60 -19.30 -7.34
C PHE A 133 -11.71 -19.44 -6.30
N PRO A 134 -12.14 -20.67 -5.96
CA PRO A 134 -13.13 -20.86 -4.93
C PRO A 134 -12.61 -20.20 -3.66
N VAL A 135 -13.37 -19.22 -3.17
CA VAL A 135 -13.12 -18.56 -1.90
C VAL A 135 -13.06 -19.68 -0.86
N ILE A 136 -11.87 -19.92 -0.31
CA ILE A 136 -11.73 -20.84 0.82
C ILE A 136 -12.59 -20.21 1.93
N PRO A 137 -13.65 -20.88 2.42
CA PRO A 137 -14.43 -20.36 3.52
C PRO A 137 -13.45 -20.09 4.66
N GLU A 138 -13.51 -18.87 5.21
CA GLU A 138 -12.66 -18.40 6.30
C GLU A 138 -12.40 -19.57 7.24
N THR A 139 -11.13 -19.98 7.34
CA THR A 139 -10.71 -21.03 8.27
C THR A 139 -11.33 -20.73 9.62
N CYS A 140 -12.13 -21.67 10.10
CA CYS A 140 -12.82 -21.63 11.38
C CYS A 140 -11.89 -21.13 12.49
N PHE A 141 -11.98 -19.86 12.82
CA PHE A 141 -11.76 -19.44 14.18
C PHE A 141 -12.92 -20.05 14.96
N PRO A 142 -12.70 -20.94 15.95
CA PRO A 142 -13.77 -21.26 16.87
C PRO A 142 -14.25 -19.95 17.48
N GLU A 143 -15.55 -19.69 17.42
CA GLU A 143 -16.18 -18.63 18.20
C GLU A 143 -15.63 -18.73 19.64
N GLU A 144 -15.05 -17.63 20.13
CA GLU A 144 -14.60 -17.58 21.51
C GLU A 144 -15.76 -17.98 22.44
N PRO A 145 -15.53 -18.88 23.41
CA PRO A 145 -16.54 -19.21 24.40
C PRO A 145 -16.92 -17.93 25.17
N LYS A 146 -18.24 -17.75 25.35
CA LYS A 146 -18.86 -16.67 26.13
C LYS A 146 -18.01 -16.33 27.37
N GLN A 147 -17.52 -15.09 27.38
CA GLN A 147 -16.64 -14.51 28.39
C GLN A 147 -17.01 -14.93 29.81
N ALA A 148 -16.13 -15.72 30.43
CA ALA A 148 -15.97 -15.70 31.88
C ALA A 148 -15.40 -14.32 32.27
N SER A 149 -15.99 -13.73 33.30
CA SER A 149 -15.58 -12.46 33.91
C SER A 149 -14.12 -12.54 34.37
N TRP A 150 -13.22 -11.83 33.69
CA TRP A 150 -11.90 -11.51 34.23
C TRP A 150 -11.91 -10.03 34.63
N LYS A 151 -11.79 -9.79 35.94
CA LYS A 151 -11.59 -8.46 36.51
C LYS A 151 -10.25 -7.91 36.01
N THR A 152 -10.29 -6.76 35.37
CA THR A 152 -9.13 -6.02 34.91
C THR A 152 -8.23 -5.69 36.09
N ARG A 153 -6.98 -6.16 36.04
CA ARG A 153 -5.89 -5.68 36.88
C ARG A 153 -5.28 -4.47 36.17
N ASP A 154 -5.16 -3.36 36.88
CA ASP A 154 -4.55 -2.13 36.37
C ASP A 154 -3.10 -2.40 35.94
N TYR A 155 -2.81 -2.15 34.66
CA TYR A 155 -1.45 -2.11 34.14
C TYR A 155 -1.12 -0.67 33.76
N VAL A 156 -0.33 -0.02 34.60
CA VAL A 156 0.23 1.31 34.37
C VAL A 156 1.49 1.14 33.50
N SER A 157 1.45 1.61 32.27
CA SER A 157 2.65 1.82 31.45
C SER A 157 2.93 3.33 31.37
N ASN A 158 3.81 3.79 32.27
CA ASN A 158 4.53 5.05 32.08
C ASN A 158 5.73 4.82 31.15
N GLU A 159 6.16 5.91 30.51
CA GLU A 159 7.41 6.10 29.76
C GLU A 159 7.44 5.70 28.28
N ARG A 160 7.24 6.72 27.43
CA ARG A 160 8.16 7.06 26.32
C ARG A 160 7.72 8.39 25.69
N ASN A 161 8.19 9.48 26.26
CA ASN A 161 8.08 10.81 25.64
C ASN A 161 9.30 11.65 26.01
N LYS A 162 10.46 11.35 25.42
CA LYS A 162 11.62 12.25 25.36
C LYS A 162 12.40 11.95 24.09
N GLY A 163 12.55 12.94 23.23
CA GLY A 163 13.56 12.94 22.17
C GLY A 163 13.05 13.21 20.76
N LYS A 164 12.44 14.36 20.51
CA LYS A 164 12.49 15.03 19.20
C LYS A 164 12.46 16.55 19.41
N GLU A 165 13.62 17.11 19.69
CA GLU A 165 13.87 18.54 19.61
C GLU A 165 15.15 18.74 18.78
N GLN A 166 15.12 19.75 17.91
CA GLN A 166 16.22 20.30 17.10
C GLN A 166 16.62 19.52 15.83
N ILE A 167 16.06 19.92 14.68
CA ILE A 167 16.81 20.50 13.54
C ILE A 167 15.90 21.54 12.87
N ARG A 168 16.25 22.82 13.01
CA ARG A 168 15.65 23.96 12.30
C ARG A 168 16.79 24.75 11.66
N THR A 169 16.93 24.66 10.35
CA THR A 169 17.71 25.53 9.44
C THR A 169 17.49 24.91 8.06
N GLY A 170 17.08 25.57 7.00
CA GLY A 170 16.77 26.96 6.71
C GLY A 170 16.78 27.03 5.17
N LEU A 171 15.63 27.15 4.53
CA LEU A 171 15.52 27.52 3.11
C LEU A 171 14.22 28.30 2.95
N ALA A 172 14.38 29.60 2.68
CA ALA A 172 13.31 30.52 2.37
C ALA A 172 12.80 30.20 0.96
N ALA A 173 11.55 29.79 0.86
CA ALA A 173 10.78 29.82 -0.37
C ALA A 173 9.82 31.02 -0.29
N GLU A 174 9.68 31.74 -1.41
CA GLU A 174 8.88 32.95 -1.53
C GLU A 174 7.37 32.70 -1.28
N PRO A 175 6.63 33.69 -0.77
CA PRO A 175 5.23 33.53 -0.45
C PRO A 175 4.38 33.54 -1.73
N VAL A 176 3.74 32.41 -2.02
CA VAL A 176 2.60 32.37 -2.96
C VAL A 176 1.37 32.82 -2.19
N ASP A 177 0.94 34.03 -2.51
CA ASP A 177 -0.24 34.70 -1.98
C ASP A 177 -1.52 34.18 -2.67
N ASN A 178 -2.62 34.15 -1.91
CA ASN A 178 -4.00 33.82 -2.29
C ASN A 178 -4.45 32.34 -2.25
N GLN A 179 -4.71 31.85 -1.03
CA GLN A 179 -5.92 31.06 -0.78
C GLN A 179 -6.65 31.67 0.42
N ASP A 180 -7.91 32.06 0.21
CA ASP A 180 -8.81 32.50 1.28
C ASP A 180 -8.86 31.41 2.38
N PRO A 181 -8.69 31.75 3.66
CA PRO A 181 -8.75 30.76 4.73
C PRO A 181 -10.15 30.15 4.79
N GLU A 182 -10.24 28.83 4.58
CA GLU A 182 -11.45 28.08 4.89
C GLU A 182 -11.91 28.43 6.32
N PRO A 183 -13.19 28.76 6.54
CA PRO A 183 -13.67 29.12 7.86
C PRO A 183 -13.50 27.92 8.80
N GLN A 184 -12.54 28.03 9.73
CA GLN A 184 -12.34 27.06 10.79
C GLN A 184 -13.53 27.14 11.76
N GLY A 185 -14.55 26.33 11.49
CA GLY A 185 -15.68 26.14 12.40
C GLY A 185 -15.17 25.71 13.77
N THR A 186 -15.80 26.20 14.84
CA THR A 186 -15.38 25.80 16.18
C THR A 186 -15.70 24.32 16.39
N PRO A 187 -14.95 23.58 17.23
CA PRO A 187 -15.23 22.16 17.49
C PRO A 187 -16.66 21.87 17.99
N GLY A 188 -17.35 22.88 18.54
CA GLY A 188 -18.76 22.79 18.93
C GLY A 188 -19.71 22.75 17.73
N ASP A 189 -19.41 23.51 16.68
CA ASP A 189 -20.26 23.62 15.48
C ASP A 189 -20.30 22.28 14.72
N GLU A 190 -19.18 21.54 14.69
CA GLU A 190 -19.12 20.23 14.04
C GLU A 190 -19.96 19.16 14.75
N LEU A 191 -20.04 19.20 16.08
CA LEU A 191 -20.84 18.23 16.86
C LEU A 191 -22.33 18.47 16.67
N GLU A 192 -22.76 19.74 16.63
CA GLU A 192 -24.13 20.10 16.31
C GLU A 192 -24.46 19.73 14.84
N ALA A 193 -23.53 19.92 13.91
CA ALA A 193 -23.72 19.47 12.52
C ALA A 193 -23.93 17.94 12.41
N ILE A 194 -23.17 17.13 13.16
CA ILE A 194 -23.36 15.66 13.19
C ILE A 194 -24.73 15.29 13.78
N LYS A 195 -25.12 15.98 14.85
CA LYS A 195 -26.41 15.78 15.52
C LYS A 195 -27.57 16.06 14.57
N ASP A 196 -27.52 17.18 13.85
CA ASP A 196 -28.56 17.59 12.91
C ASP A 196 -28.58 16.67 11.67
N ALA A 197 -27.42 16.35 11.11
CA ALA A 197 -27.31 15.47 9.94
C ALA A 197 -27.90 14.06 10.18
N LEU A 198 -27.77 13.54 11.41
CA LEU A 198 -28.27 12.24 11.80
C LEU A 198 -29.63 12.28 12.53
N ASN A 199 -30.18 13.47 12.76
CA ASN A 199 -31.38 13.73 13.58
C ASN A 199 -31.31 13.06 14.96
N LEU A 200 -30.16 13.20 15.64
CA LEU A 200 -29.90 12.59 16.95
C LEU A 200 -30.34 13.51 18.10
N SER A 201 -30.79 12.91 19.19
CA SER A 201 -30.89 13.63 20.46
C SER A 201 -29.51 13.87 21.07
N SER A 202 -29.36 14.93 21.87
CA SER A 202 -28.09 15.23 22.55
C SER A 202 -27.59 14.06 23.42
N GLY A 203 -28.52 13.27 24.00
CA GLY A 203 -28.17 12.07 24.76
C GLY A 203 -27.63 10.92 23.90
N GLN A 204 -28.10 10.76 22.66
CA GLN A 204 -27.54 9.78 21.72
C GLN A 204 -26.16 10.21 21.24
N LEU A 205 -25.99 11.50 20.91
CA LEU A 205 -24.71 12.07 20.51
C LEU A 205 -23.66 11.88 21.61
N GLY A 206 -23.99 12.20 22.86
CA GLY A 206 -23.10 12.00 24.01
C GLY A 206 -22.71 10.53 24.21
N LYS A 207 -23.64 9.58 23.99
CA LYS A 207 -23.34 8.14 24.04
C LYS A 207 -22.38 7.70 22.93
N LEU A 208 -22.56 8.19 21.70
CA LEU A 208 -21.63 7.89 20.60
C LEU A 208 -20.24 8.48 20.87
N ALA A 209 -20.16 9.73 21.33
CA ALA A 209 -18.90 10.36 21.72
C ALA A 209 -18.17 9.56 22.81
N GLY A 210 -18.91 9.05 23.81
CA GLY A 210 -18.35 8.17 24.84
C GLY A 210 -17.78 6.86 24.29
N ILE A 211 -18.48 6.21 23.34
CA ILE A 211 -17.99 4.99 22.68
C ILE A 211 -16.72 5.28 21.87
N CYS A 212 -16.71 6.35 21.06
CA CYS A 212 -15.55 6.75 20.28
C CYS A 212 -14.33 7.03 21.18
N LYS A 213 -14.53 7.76 22.28
CA LYS A 213 -13.47 8.01 23.27
C LYS A 213 -12.92 6.70 23.85
N GLY A 214 -13.78 5.74 24.18
CA GLY A 214 -13.37 4.42 24.67
C GLY A 214 -12.59 3.59 23.65
N GLN A 215 -12.80 3.85 22.35
CA GLN A 215 -12.08 3.20 21.25
C GLN A 215 -10.88 4.01 20.74
N ASN A 216 -10.52 5.09 21.42
CA ASN A 216 -9.45 6.00 21.02
C ASN A 216 -9.62 6.58 19.60
N CYS A 217 -10.86 6.91 19.21
CA CYS A 217 -11.15 7.60 17.95
C CYS A 217 -12.00 8.87 18.18
N LYS A 218 -11.97 9.79 17.21
CA LYS A 218 -12.83 10.99 17.23
C LYS A 218 -14.16 10.67 16.56
N LEU A 219 -15.25 11.22 17.10
CA LEU A 219 -16.61 11.01 16.56
C LEU A 219 -16.73 11.56 15.13
N GLN A 220 -16.03 12.65 14.82
CA GLN A 220 -16.00 13.29 13.51
C GLN A 220 -15.44 12.35 12.43
N ASP A 221 -14.34 11.66 12.75
CA ASP A 221 -13.67 10.76 11.80
C ASP A 221 -14.56 9.54 11.51
N ALA A 222 -15.15 8.96 12.55
CA ALA A 222 -16.12 7.88 12.41
C ALA A 222 -17.37 8.33 11.62
N HIS A 223 -17.84 9.57 11.83
CA HIS A 223 -18.96 10.12 11.10
C HIS A 223 -18.65 10.31 9.62
N ARG A 224 -17.50 10.89 9.27
CA ARG A 224 -17.07 11.06 7.86
C ARG A 224 -17.06 9.73 7.11
N SER A 225 -16.56 8.66 7.74
CA SER A 225 -16.52 7.33 7.13
C SER A 225 -17.91 6.67 7.02
N LEU A 226 -18.78 6.84 8.03
CA LEU A 226 -20.08 6.15 8.08
C LEU A 226 -21.23 6.93 7.42
N ALA A 227 -21.13 8.25 7.28
CA ALA A 227 -22.18 9.11 6.76
C ALA A 227 -22.69 8.69 5.36
N PRO A 228 -21.84 8.33 4.38
CA PRO A 228 -22.31 7.85 3.07
C PRO A 228 -23.22 6.62 3.18
N HIS A 229 -22.87 5.67 4.06
CA HIS A 229 -23.63 4.44 4.26
C HIS A 229 -24.95 4.66 5.02
N ILE A 230 -24.97 5.59 5.96
CA ILE A 230 -26.18 5.98 6.67
C ILE A 230 -27.15 6.66 5.70
N LYS A 231 -26.64 7.59 4.88
CA LYS A 231 -27.42 8.29 3.85
C LYS A 231 -27.95 7.35 2.79
N SER A 232 -27.13 6.43 2.28
CA SER A 232 -27.55 5.46 1.24
C SER A 232 -28.65 4.51 1.73
N LYS A 233 -28.71 4.25 3.04
CA LYS A 233 -29.72 3.40 3.67
C LYS A 233 -30.93 4.19 4.20
N GLY A 234 -30.92 5.52 4.07
CA GLY A 234 -31.99 6.39 4.59
C GLY A 234 -32.18 6.30 6.11
N LEU A 235 -31.12 5.96 6.86
CA LEU A 235 -31.22 5.79 8.31
C LEU A 235 -31.19 7.15 9.01
N GLN A 236 -32.13 7.39 9.92
CA GLN A 236 -32.21 8.63 10.72
C GLN A 236 -32.53 8.32 12.19
N GLY A 237 -32.26 9.28 13.07
CA GLY A 237 -32.59 9.23 14.50
C GLY A 237 -32.10 7.96 15.19
N GLN A 238 -33.01 7.23 15.83
CA GLN A 238 -32.65 6.01 16.57
C GLN A 238 -32.05 4.92 15.68
N GLN A 239 -32.45 4.81 14.41
CA GLN A 239 -31.90 3.80 13.50
C GLN A 239 -30.45 4.14 13.12
N ALA A 240 -30.18 5.41 12.82
CA ALA A 240 -28.82 5.89 12.57
C ALA A 240 -27.93 5.67 13.79
N PHE A 241 -28.42 6.00 15.00
CA PHE A 241 -27.71 5.75 16.25
C PHE A 241 -27.33 4.28 16.44
N LEU A 242 -28.28 3.35 16.27
CA LEU A 242 -28.03 1.92 16.46
C LEU A 242 -27.05 1.37 15.43
N TYR A 243 -27.15 1.82 14.18
CA TYR A 243 -26.22 1.45 13.12
C TYR A 243 -24.79 1.94 13.44
N PHE A 244 -24.65 3.22 13.79
CA PHE A 244 -23.38 3.83 14.14
C PHE A 244 -22.73 3.11 15.32
N LYS A 245 -23.50 2.88 16.39
CA LYS A 245 -23.05 2.12 17.56
C LYS A 245 -22.58 0.72 17.19
N LYS A 246 -23.32 0.01 16.34
CA LYS A 246 -22.96 -1.33 15.89
C LYS A 246 -21.62 -1.33 15.12
N CYS A 247 -21.43 -0.38 14.20
CA CYS A 247 -20.19 -0.24 13.43
C CYS A 247 -18.98 0.01 14.32
N LEU A 248 -19.10 0.90 15.32
CA LEU A 248 -18.03 1.15 16.29
C LEU A 248 -17.70 -0.12 17.08
N LEU A 249 -18.70 -0.75 17.69
CA LEU A 249 -18.47 -1.91 18.57
C LEU A 249 -17.91 -3.14 17.84
N GLN A 250 -18.27 -3.34 16.56
CA GLN A 250 -17.78 -4.47 15.77
C GLN A 250 -16.37 -4.27 15.22
N ASN A 251 -15.81 -3.06 15.28
CA ASN A 251 -14.49 -2.74 14.71
C ASN A 251 -13.59 -2.02 15.73
N PRO A 252 -13.27 -2.66 16.88
CA PRO A 252 -12.40 -2.05 17.87
C PRO A 252 -11.00 -1.80 17.28
N GLY A 253 -10.45 -0.60 17.52
CA GLY A 253 -9.12 -0.22 17.06
C GLY A 253 -9.03 0.11 15.56
N ARG A 254 -10.15 0.14 14.82
CA ARG A 254 -10.14 0.62 13.44
C ARG A 254 -9.71 2.09 13.39
N ASP A 255 -8.77 2.38 12.50
CA ASP A 255 -8.36 3.74 12.20
C ASP A 255 -9.39 4.40 11.25
N TRP A 256 -10.30 5.17 11.82
CA TRP A 256 -11.33 5.91 11.08
C TRP A 256 -10.77 7.10 10.28
N THR A 257 -9.49 7.47 10.49
CA THR A 257 -8.82 8.53 9.72
C THR A 257 -8.18 8.01 8.43
N TRP A 258 -8.06 6.69 8.26
CA TRP A 258 -7.36 6.09 7.13
C TRP A 258 -7.99 6.48 5.78
N GLU A 259 -9.31 6.47 5.68
CA GLU A 259 -10.01 6.85 4.44
C GLU A 259 -9.77 8.33 4.09
N ALA A 260 -9.81 9.22 5.09
CA ALA A 260 -9.53 10.64 4.89
C ALA A 260 -8.08 10.87 4.43
N ARG A 261 -7.09 10.24 5.07
CA ARG A 261 -5.68 10.35 4.67
C ARG A 261 -5.46 9.81 3.26
N ARG A 262 -6.09 8.69 2.92
CA ARG A 262 -5.98 8.08 1.59
C ARG A 262 -6.60 8.97 0.51
N ASN A 263 -7.72 9.63 0.79
CA ASN A 263 -8.34 10.55 -0.16
C ASN A 263 -7.44 11.77 -0.41
N VAL A 264 -6.88 12.38 0.65
CA VAL A 264 -5.90 13.47 0.51
C VAL A 264 -4.68 13.04 -0.30
N GLU A 265 -4.17 11.82 -0.09
CA GLU A 265 -3.06 11.28 -0.87
C GLU A 265 -3.42 11.09 -2.35
N LEU A 266 -4.62 10.57 -2.64
CA LEU A 266 -5.12 10.41 -4.01
C LEU A 266 -5.35 11.74 -4.71
N GLU A 267 -5.87 12.75 -4.01
CA GLU A 267 -6.04 14.12 -4.51
C GLU A 267 -4.69 14.74 -4.83
N ALA A 268 -3.72 14.65 -3.91
CA ALA A 268 -2.35 15.10 -4.15
C ALA A 268 -1.70 14.41 -5.35
N GLN A 269 -1.91 13.10 -5.51
CA GLN A 269 -1.44 12.36 -6.69
C GLN A 269 -2.11 12.82 -7.99
N ALA A 270 -3.42 13.08 -7.96
CA ALA A 270 -4.16 13.58 -9.11
C ALA A 270 -3.75 15.01 -9.51
N GLU A 271 -3.50 15.87 -8.52
CA GLU A 271 -2.96 17.21 -8.73
C GLU A 271 -1.55 17.15 -9.33
N GLN A 272 -0.68 16.29 -8.79
CA GLN A 272 0.65 16.08 -9.31
C GLN A 272 0.63 15.55 -10.75
N ALA A 273 -0.26 14.60 -11.07
CA ALA A 273 -0.47 14.12 -12.43
C ALA A 273 -0.93 15.25 -13.37
N THR A 274 -1.88 16.07 -12.91
CA THR A 274 -2.38 17.23 -13.68
C THR A 274 -1.27 18.27 -13.91
N GLN A 275 -0.41 18.50 -12.92
CA GLN A 275 0.74 19.39 -13.04
C GLN A 275 1.76 18.83 -14.03
N ALA A 276 2.06 17.53 -13.98
CA ALA A 276 2.94 16.86 -14.94
C ALA A 276 2.38 16.93 -16.37
N ASP A 277 1.08 16.74 -16.56
CA ASP A 277 0.44 16.87 -17.88
C ASP A 277 0.51 18.32 -18.40
N LYS A 278 0.31 19.31 -17.54
CA LYS A 278 0.48 20.73 -17.91
C LYS A 278 1.93 21.06 -18.26
N ALA A 279 2.90 20.55 -17.50
CA ALA A 279 4.32 20.74 -17.77
C ALA A 279 4.71 20.10 -19.11
N ARG A 280 4.22 18.88 -19.37
CA ARG A 280 4.38 18.17 -20.63
C ARG A 280 3.78 18.93 -21.80
N GLN A 281 2.56 19.46 -21.66
CA GLN A 281 1.93 20.25 -22.72
C GLN A 281 2.74 21.51 -23.03
N ARG A 282 3.20 22.23 -21.99
CA ARG A 282 4.07 23.40 -22.19
C ARG A 282 5.37 23.05 -22.91
N PHE A 283 5.96 21.89 -22.63
CA PHE A 283 7.16 21.43 -23.33
C PHE A 283 6.88 21.16 -24.81
N ILE A 284 5.77 20.48 -25.12
CA ILE A 284 5.34 20.23 -26.50
C ILE A 284 5.07 21.55 -27.24
N ASP A 285 4.38 22.50 -26.61
CA ASP A 285 4.08 23.81 -27.20
C ASP A 285 5.37 24.61 -27.47
N ARG A 286 6.35 24.56 -26.56
CA ARG A 286 7.68 25.16 -26.77
C ARG A 286 8.38 24.51 -27.97
N LEU A 287 8.32 23.18 -28.10
CA LEU A 287 8.95 22.46 -29.23
C LEU A 287 8.33 22.87 -30.56
N ALA A 288 7.00 22.99 -30.60
CA ALA A 288 6.30 23.45 -31.79
C ALA A 288 6.67 24.89 -32.17
N GLN A 289 6.91 25.77 -31.20
CA GLN A 289 7.33 27.15 -31.45
C GLN A 289 8.79 27.29 -31.91
N ALA A 290 9.67 26.38 -31.50
CA ALA A 290 11.10 26.44 -31.82
C ALA A 290 11.42 26.02 -33.28
N GLY A 291 10.52 25.29 -33.95
CA GLY A 291 10.74 24.80 -35.32
C GLY A 291 12.04 24.00 -35.47
N ASP A 292 12.78 24.26 -36.55
CA ASP A 292 14.05 23.57 -36.88
C ASP A 292 15.23 23.97 -35.98
N GLU A 293 15.15 25.09 -35.25
CA GLU A 293 16.25 25.57 -34.41
C GLU A 293 16.44 24.70 -33.15
N GLY A 294 15.42 23.92 -32.76
CA GLY A 294 15.43 23.05 -31.59
C GLY A 294 15.43 23.81 -30.26
N ILE A 295 15.17 23.09 -29.16
CA ILE A 295 15.26 23.61 -27.79
C ILE A 295 16.54 23.09 -27.15
N ALA A 296 17.42 24.01 -26.76
CA ALA A 296 18.52 23.70 -25.87
C ALA A 296 18.00 23.61 -24.42
N VAL A 297 18.01 22.42 -23.82
CA VAL A 297 17.65 22.25 -22.40
C VAL A 297 18.93 22.31 -21.58
N ARG A 298 18.93 23.14 -20.53
CA ARG A 298 20.14 23.60 -19.84
C ARG A 298 20.86 22.55 -18.98
N ASN A 299 20.43 21.29 -19.01
CA ASN A 299 21.03 20.22 -18.23
C ASN A 299 22.06 19.42 -19.07
N GLY A 300 23.29 19.94 -19.13
CA GLY A 300 24.45 19.23 -19.70
C GLY A 300 24.68 19.37 -21.21
N GLY A 301 24.22 20.46 -21.84
CA GLY A 301 24.51 20.74 -23.26
C GLY A 301 23.69 19.91 -24.26
N ARG A 302 22.48 19.49 -23.87
CA ARG A 302 21.60 18.64 -24.69
C ARG A 302 20.68 19.52 -25.54
N ILE A 303 20.65 19.25 -26.84
CA ILE A 303 19.79 19.94 -27.81
C ILE A 303 18.73 18.96 -28.29
N PHE A 304 17.47 19.38 -28.26
CA PHE A 304 16.33 18.61 -28.75
C PHE A 304 15.76 19.29 -29.99
N GLN A 305 15.67 18.57 -31.10
CA GLN A 305 15.08 19.08 -32.34
C GLN A 305 13.74 18.40 -32.60
N ALA A 306 12.76 19.18 -33.09
CA ALA A 306 11.52 18.64 -33.61
C ALA A 306 11.81 17.88 -34.93
N PRO A 307 11.19 16.70 -35.15
CA PRO A 307 11.38 15.98 -36.40
C PRO A 307 10.70 16.74 -37.56
N PRO A 308 11.25 16.64 -38.79
CA PRO A 308 10.63 17.26 -39.98
C PRO A 308 9.23 16.70 -40.24
N GLU A 309 8.33 17.55 -40.75
CA GLU A 309 6.85 17.46 -40.79
C GLU A 309 6.23 16.15 -41.36
N GLU A 310 6.99 15.20 -41.89
CA GLU A 310 6.45 14.06 -42.64
C GLU A 310 5.97 12.87 -41.78
N ASN A 311 6.04 12.94 -40.43
CA ASN A 311 5.51 11.86 -39.57
C ASN A 311 4.94 12.35 -38.23
N PRO A 312 3.64 12.17 -37.93
CA PRO A 312 2.99 12.68 -36.72
C PRO A 312 3.29 11.87 -35.45
N GLU A 313 4.02 10.76 -35.53
CA GLU A 313 4.57 10.12 -34.35
C GLU A 313 5.78 10.94 -33.89
N VAL A 314 5.60 11.76 -32.85
CA VAL A 314 6.64 12.71 -32.43
C VAL A 314 7.84 11.95 -31.84
N PHE A 315 8.91 11.85 -32.62
CA PHE A 315 10.20 11.31 -32.17
C PHE A 315 11.14 12.45 -31.78
N LEU A 316 11.83 12.32 -30.64
CA LEU A 316 12.98 13.17 -30.32
C LEU A 316 14.23 12.54 -30.90
N THR A 317 14.95 13.31 -31.71
CA THR A 317 16.33 13.02 -32.04
C THR A 317 17.21 13.51 -30.90
N TYR A 318 17.67 12.57 -30.09
CA TYR A 318 18.68 12.80 -29.06
C TYR A 318 20.05 12.85 -29.72
N GLN A 319 20.88 13.85 -29.44
CA GLN A 319 22.28 13.90 -29.85
C GLN A 319 23.18 13.93 -28.60
N LYS A 320 24.04 12.91 -28.46
CA LYS A 320 25.04 12.86 -27.39
C LYS A 320 26.17 13.85 -27.66
N PRO A 321 26.91 14.27 -26.61
CA PRO A 321 28.14 15.05 -26.76
C PRO A 321 29.21 14.37 -27.62
N ASP A 322 29.16 13.05 -27.75
CA ASP A 322 30.06 12.25 -28.60
C ASP A 322 29.62 12.19 -30.09
N GLY A 323 28.52 12.87 -30.44
CA GLY A 323 27.96 12.94 -31.79
C GLY A 323 26.99 11.80 -32.16
N THR A 324 26.78 10.81 -31.29
CA THR A 324 25.82 9.73 -31.57
C THR A 324 24.38 10.18 -31.36
N SER A 325 23.47 9.74 -32.24
CA SER A 325 22.04 10.06 -32.14
C SER A 325 21.15 8.84 -31.86
N PHE A 326 20.06 9.06 -31.13
CA PHE A 326 19.03 8.05 -30.87
C PHE A 326 17.64 8.64 -31.07
N LEU A 327 16.75 7.89 -31.71
CA LEU A 327 15.34 8.26 -31.91
C LEU A 327 14.49 7.56 -30.85
N SER A 328 13.81 8.34 -30.02
CA SER A 328 12.85 7.84 -29.02
C SER A 328 11.52 8.55 -29.22
N ARG A 329 10.40 7.84 -29.05
CA ARG A 329 9.08 8.49 -29.00
C ARG A 329 9.06 9.43 -27.80
N ILE A 330 8.58 10.65 -27.98
CA ILE A 330 8.50 11.68 -26.92
C ILE A 330 7.89 11.13 -25.63
N ILE A 331 6.85 10.30 -25.76
CA ILE A 331 6.12 9.73 -24.63
C ILE A 331 7.02 8.82 -23.79
N ASP A 332 7.79 7.94 -24.45
CA ASP A 332 8.67 7.00 -23.77
C ASP A 332 9.86 7.71 -23.13
N PHE A 333 10.35 8.79 -23.77
CA PHE A 333 11.42 9.62 -23.24
C PHE A 333 10.99 10.41 -22.00
N LEU A 334 9.83 11.08 -22.03
CA LEU A 334 9.35 11.87 -20.88
C LEU A 334 8.98 10.99 -19.68
N ASN A 335 8.52 9.76 -19.91
CA ASN A 335 8.30 8.78 -18.85
C ASN A 335 9.60 8.28 -18.22
N ALA A 336 10.68 8.20 -19.00
CA ALA A 336 11.98 7.73 -18.54
C ALA A 336 12.79 8.83 -17.81
N PHE A 337 12.50 10.11 -18.07
CA PHE A 337 13.25 11.25 -17.53
C PHE A 337 12.31 12.37 -17.05
N PRO A 338 11.58 12.16 -15.93
CA PRO A 338 10.62 13.14 -15.41
C PRO A 338 11.26 14.45 -14.95
N GLU A 339 12.57 14.45 -14.64
CA GLU A 339 13.31 15.66 -14.23
C GLU A 339 13.34 16.77 -15.30
N PHE A 340 12.98 16.47 -16.55
CA PHE A 340 12.87 17.48 -17.61
C PHE A 340 11.51 18.20 -17.64
N LEU A 341 10.58 17.83 -16.76
CA LEU A 341 9.27 18.48 -16.61
C LEU A 341 9.25 19.55 -15.50
N GLU A 342 10.32 19.71 -14.72
CA GLU A 342 10.34 20.55 -13.52
C GLU A 342 10.80 22.02 -13.72
N ASP A 343 10.94 22.51 -14.96
CA ASP A 343 11.36 23.90 -15.27
C ASP A 343 10.28 24.82 -15.89
#